data_AF-A0AAD9XGB8-F1
#
_entry.id   AF-A0AAD9XGB8-F1
#
_cell.length_a   1.000
_cell.length_b   1.000
_cell.length_c   1.000
_cell.angle_alpha   90.00
_cell.angle_beta   90.00
_cell.angle_gamma   90.00
#
_symmetry.space_group_name_H-M   'P 1'
#
loop_
_entity.id
_entity.type
_entity.pdbx_description
1 polymer ?
#
loop_
_entity_poly.entity_id
_entity_poly.type
_entity_poly.pdbx_seq_one_letter_code
_entity_poly.pdbx_strand_id
1 'polypeptide(L)'
;MFNNEKIGQRKRRKFEYEGSSSSNRTNNHAKVLDNRSVGIDSISTNFERIYNLMEKRERDREIEKGTTIWDAIKDIPDLDDTTRFRAVELLNTKTKKGIFFKMSPEERSA
;
A
#
# COMPACT_ATOMS: atom_id res chain seq x y z
N MET A 1 12.56 11.09 84.76
CA MET A 1 11.14 10.67 84.66
C MET A 1 10.71 10.84 83.21
N PHE A 2 10.39 9.74 82.53
CA PHE A 2 9.92 9.76 81.15
C PHE A 2 8.39 9.87 81.15
N ASN A 3 7.85 10.96 80.62
CA ASN A 3 6.41 11.12 80.44
C ASN A 3 6.00 10.50 79.10
N ASN A 4 5.32 9.36 79.17
CA ASN A 4 4.57 8.75 78.07
C ASN A 4 3.15 9.30 78.09
N GLU A 5 2.74 10.16 77.15
CA GLU A 5 1.32 10.35 76.87
C GLU A 5 1.02 10.59 75.38
N LYS A 6 0.37 9.58 74.81
CA LYS A 6 -0.70 9.61 73.80
C LYS A 6 -0.39 10.25 72.44
N ILE A 7 0.03 9.38 71.51
CA ILE A 7 -0.15 9.58 70.06
C ILE A 7 -1.65 9.68 69.79
N GLY A 8 -2.17 10.91 69.75
CA GLY A 8 -3.50 11.21 69.25
C GLY A 8 -3.56 10.82 67.77
N GLN A 9 -4.44 9.87 67.44
CA GLN A 9 -4.65 9.48 66.05
C GLN A 9 -5.10 10.69 65.23
N ARG A 10 -4.19 11.20 64.40
CA ARG A 10 -4.46 12.29 63.47
C ARG A 10 -5.39 11.78 62.38
N LYS A 11 -6.72 11.92 62.59
CA LYS A 11 -7.73 11.69 61.56
C LYS A 11 -7.36 12.54 60.33
N ARG A 12 -7.06 11.89 59.20
CA ARG A 12 -6.90 12.57 57.91
C ARG A 12 -8.20 13.31 57.61
N ARG A 13 -8.18 14.65 57.64
CA ARG A 13 -9.26 15.43 57.01
C ARG A 13 -9.10 15.25 55.51
N LYS A 14 -10.07 14.56 54.89
CA LYS A 14 -10.25 14.55 53.44
C LYS A 14 -10.67 15.97 53.07
N PHE A 15 -9.79 16.74 52.47
CA PHE A 15 -10.22 17.91 51.72
C PHE A 15 -10.95 17.39 50.50
N GLU A 16 -12.22 17.76 50.37
CA GLU A 16 -12.96 17.60 49.13
C GLU A 16 -12.23 18.46 48.09
N TYR A 17 -11.69 17.81 47.06
CA TYR A 17 -11.21 18.52 45.89
C TYR A 17 -12.45 19.04 45.18
N GLU A 18 -12.76 20.30 45.44
CA GLU A 18 -13.77 21.05 44.71
C GLU A 18 -13.23 21.23 43.29
N GLY A 19 -13.80 20.42 42.38
CA GLY A 19 -13.36 20.35 41.00
C GLY A 19 -13.49 21.71 40.34
N SER A 20 -12.35 22.38 40.12
CA SER A 20 -12.25 23.40 39.10
C SER A 20 -12.41 22.71 37.75
N SER A 21 -13.65 22.66 37.25
CA SER A 21 -13.96 22.31 35.87
C SER A 21 -13.32 23.34 34.95
N SER A 22 -12.11 23.04 34.47
CA SER A 22 -11.53 23.74 33.34
C SER A 22 -12.31 23.37 32.08
N SER A 23 -13.38 24.11 31.77
CA SER A 23 -14.16 23.97 30.54
C SER A 23 -13.38 24.31 29.26
N ASN A 24 -12.14 24.78 29.38
CA ASN A 24 -11.26 25.15 28.26
C ASN A 24 -10.30 24.02 27.82
N ARG A 25 -10.41 22.81 28.37
CA ARG A 25 -9.49 21.68 28.07
C ARG A 25 -10.05 20.70 27.02
N THR A 26 -11.37 20.65 26.85
CA THR A 26 -12.06 19.65 26.02
C THR A 26 -12.07 20.02 24.54
N ASN A 27 -12.25 21.31 24.22
CA ASN A 27 -12.21 21.87 22.85
C ASN A 27 -10.87 21.63 22.14
N ASN A 28 -9.74 21.76 22.86
CA ASN A 28 -8.42 21.55 22.30
C ASN A 28 -8.12 20.07 22.03
N HIS A 29 -8.65 19.17 22.87
CA HIS A 29 -8.45 17.73 22.74
C HIS A 29 -9.24 17.13 21.57
N ALA A 30 -10.49 17.57 21.36
CA ALA A 30 -11.31 17.15 20.22
C ALA A 30 -10.65 17.52 18.88
N LYS A 31 -10.19 18.77 18.75
CA LYS A 31 -9.47 19.24 17.54
C LYS A 31 -8.20 18.43 17.24
N VAL A 32 -7.48 18.01 18.28
CA VAL A 32 -6.27 17.17 18.12
C VAL A 32 -6.62 15.75 17.66
N LEU A 33 -7.73 15.19 18.13
CA LEU A 33 -8.22 13.88 17.70
C LEU A 33 -8.74 13.91 16.26
N ASP A 34 -9.51 14.93 15.89
CA ASP A 34 -10.02 15.10 14.53
C ASP A 34 -8.88 15.22 13.51
N ASN A 35 -7.85 16.03 13.82
CA ASN A 35 -6.67 16.16 12.97
C ASN A 35 -5.90 14.83 12.82
N ARG A 36 -5.86 14.01 13.87
CA ARG A 36 -5.26 12.66 13.80
C ARG A 36 -6.10 11.72 12.95
N SER A 37 -7.43 11.76 13.08
CA SER A 37 -8.35 10.95 12.27
C SER A 37 -8.18 11.27 10.79
N VAL A 38 -8.19 12.55 10.43
CA VAL A 38 -7.97 13.03 9.05
C VAL A 38 -6.60 12.56 8.52
N GLY A 39 -5.57 12.57 9.35
CA GLY A 39 -4.25 12.06 8.99
C GLY A 39 -4.25 10.56 8.69
N ILE A 40 -4.93 9.76 9.51
CA ILE A 40 -5.06 8.30 9.32
C ILE A 40 -5.85 7.98 8.05
N ASP A 41 -6.96 8.69 7.81
CA ASP A 41 -7.79 8.50 6.61
C ASP A 41 -7.01 8.82 5.33
N SER A 42 -6.19 9.89 5.38
CA SER A 42 -5.30 10.26 4.29
C SER A 42 -4.22 9.20 4.04
N ILE A 43 -3.61 8.67 5.10
CA ILE A 43 -2.63 7.57 5.00
C ILE A 43 -3.29 6.34 4.35
N SER A 44 -4.46 5.93 4.84
CA SER A 44 -5.21 4.78 4.31
C SER A 44 -5.50 4.93 2.82
N THR A 45 -6.01 6.10 2.41
CA THR A 45 -6.30 6.41 1.01
C THR A 45 -5.04 6.37 0.13
N ASN A 46 -3.92 6.88 0.64
CA ASN A 46 -2.66 6.87 -0.10
C ASN A 46 -2.12 5.44 -0.26
N PHE A 47 -2.24 4.59 0.76
CA PHE A 47 -1.87 3.16 0.66
C PHE A 47 -2.73 2.43 -0.37
N GLU A 48 -4.04 2.65 -0.37
CA GLU A 48 -4.94 2.05 -1.37
C GLU A 48 -4.57 2.48 -2.79
N ARG A 49 -4.28 3.77 -3.01
CA ARG A 49 -3.79 4.26 -4.31
C ARG A 49 -2.48 3.59 -4.73
N ILE A 50 -1.51 3.50 -3.82
CA ILE A 50 -0.22 2.85 -4.09
C ILE A 50 -0.43 1.37 -4.41
N TYR A 51 -1.26 0.66 -3.64
CA TYR A 51 -1.59 -0.73 -3.89
C TYR A 51 -2.19 -0.91 -5.29
N ASN A 52 -3.18 -0.11 -5.68
CA ASN A 52 -3.81 -0.18 -7.00
C ASN A 52 -2.81 0.10 -8.14
N LEU A 53 -1.88 1.03 -7.93
CA LEU A 53 -0.78 1.32 -8.85
C LEU A 53 0.20 0.13 -8.98
N MET A 54 0.55 -0.50 -7.85
CA MET A 54 1.44 -1.65 -7.82
C MET A 54 0.79 -2.89 -8.46
N GLU A 55 -0.48 -3.15 -8.15
CA GLU A 55 -1.25 -4.26 -8.71
C GLU A 55 -1.39 -4.16 -10.22
N LYS A 56 -1.67 -2.95 -10.75
CA LYS A 56 -1.71 -2.71 -12.20
C LYS A 56 -0.35 -2.99 -12.86
N ARG A 57 0.74 -2.56 -12.23
CA ARG A 57 2.10 -2.82 -12.72
C ARG A 57 2.46 -4.30 -12.68
N GLU A 58 2.04 -5.03 -11.66
CA GLU A 58 2.29 -6.47 -11.55
C GLU A 58 1.54 -7.23 -12.65
N ARG A 59 0.27 -6.89 -12.92
CA ARG A 59 -0.49 -7.48 -14.05
C ARG A 59 0.17 -7.20 -15.40
N ASP A 60 0.61 -5.97 -15.65
CA ASP A 60 1.33 -5.62 -16.89
C ASP A 60 2.63 -6.43 -17.03
N ARG A 61 3.30 -6.72 -15.90
CA ARG A 61 4.48 -7.58 -15.85
C ARG A 61 4.15 -9.05 -15.98
N GLU A 62 3.05 -9.53 -15.45
CA GLU A 62 2.60 -10.93 -15.57
C GLU A 62 2.20 -11.24 -17.02
N ILE A 63 1.57 -10.30 -17.73
CA ILE A 63 1.35 -10.39 -19.17
C ILE A 63 2.70 -10.43 -19.92
N GLU A 64 3.70 -9.64 -19.50
CA GLU A 64 5.06 -9.70 -20.07
C GLU A 64 5.86 -10.95 -19.65
N LYS A 65 5.57 -11.58 -18.50
CA LYS A 65 6.31 -12.72 -17.91
C LYS A 65 5.72 -14.08 -18.30
N GLY A 66 4.40 -14.17 -18.52
CA GLY A 66 3.68 -15.42 -18.78
C GLY A 66 3.90 -16.00 -20.18
N THR A 67 4.22 -15.15 -21.15
CA THR A 67 4.57 -15.54 -22.51
C THR A 67 5.73 -14.70 -22.97
N THR A 68 6.91 -15.32 -23.10
CA THR A 68 8.05 -14.60 -23.68
C THR A 68 7.79 -14.37 -25.17
N ILE A 69 8.47 -13.38 -25.77
CA ILE A 69 8.35 -13.13 -27.21
C ILE A 69 8.74 -14.38 -28.01
N TRP A 70 9.64 -15.18 -27.45
CA TRP A 70 10.08 -16.44 -28.03
C TRP A 70 9.00 -17.52 -27.98
N ASP A 71 8.23 -17.61 -26.89
CA ASP A 71 7.12 -18.55 -26.80
C ASP A 71 6.03 -18.20 -27.82
N ALA A 72 5.67 -16.91 -27.92
CA ALA A 72 4.70 -16.44 -28.90
C ALA A 72 5.14 -16.66 -30.36
N ILE A 73 6.45 -16.67 -30.65
CA ILE A 73 7.00 -17.00 -31.97
C ILE A 73 6.98 -18.51 -32.23
N LYS A 74 7.26 -19.34 -31.22
CA LYS A 74 7.22 -20.81 -31.34
C LYS A 74 5.79 -21.33 -31.56
N ASP A 75 4.78 -20.60 -31.07
CA ASP A 75 3.38 -20.95 -31.25
C ASP A 75 2.91 -20.81 -32.72
N ILE A 76 3.67 -20.11 -33.58
CA ILE A 76 3.38 -20.02 -35.02
C ILE A 76 3.79 -21.35 -35.68
N PRO A 77 2.83 -22.11 -36.27
CA PRO A 77 3.13 -23.34 -36.97
C PRO A 77 3.97 -23.06 -38.23
N ASP A 78 4.69 -24.08 -38.71
CA ASP A 78 5.42 -24.08 -39.99
C ASP A 78 6.55 -23.04 -40.15
N LEU A 79 6.91 -22.33 -39.07
CA LEU A 79 8.08 -21.44 -39.06
C LEU A 79 9.36 -22.22 -38.76
N ASP A 80 10.34 -22.13 -39.66
CA ASP A 80 11.68 -22.68 -39.41
C ASP A 80 12.45 -21.81 -38.41
N ASP A 81 13.46 -22.40 -37.76
CA ASP A 81 14.21 -21.73 -36.70
C ASP A 81 14.94 -20.46 -37.19
N THR A 82 15.42 -20.43 -38.44
CA THR A 82 16.07 -19.24 -39.02
C THR A 82 15.07 -18.09 -39.09
N THR A 83 13.86 -18.36 -39.55
CA THR A 83 12.79 -17.38 -39.63
C THR A 83 12.36 -16.92 -38.23
N ARG A 84 12.29 -17.82 -37.25
CA ARG A 84 12.03 -17.46 -35.84
C ARG A 84 13.09 -16.54 -35.27
N PHE A 85 14.39 -16.79 -35.52
CA PHE A 85 15.47 -15.91 -35.07
C PHE A 85 15.39 -14.53 -35.71
N ARG A 86 15.11 -14.44 -37.02
CA ARG A 86 14.90 -13.16 -37.70
C ARG A 86 13.71 -12.39 -37.13
N ALA A 87 12.63 -13.08 -36.75
CA ALA A 87 11.49 -12.44 -36.09
C ALA A 87 11.88 -11.81 -34.75
N VAL A 88 12.74 -12.47 -33.95
CA VAL A 88 13.27 -11.89 -32.71
C VAL A 88 14.08 -10.62 -32.99
N GLU A 89 14.94 -10.62 -34.01
CA GLU A 89 15.70 -9.44 -34.42
C GLU A 89 14.80 -8.29 -34.90
N LEU A 90 13.72 -8.59 -35.62
CA LEU A 90 12.76 -7.59 -36.08
C LEU A 90 11.98 -6.97 -34.92
N LEU A 91 11.65 -7.76 -33.90
CA LEU A 91 10.95 -7.35 -32.67
C LEU A 91 11.90 -6.72 -31.63
N ASN A 92 12.84 -5.90 -32.09
CA ASN A 92 13.89 -5.30 -31.26
C ASN A 92 13.44 -4.19 -30.30
N THR A 93 12.22 -3.67 -30.42
CA THR A 93 11.73 -2.57 -29.55
C THR A 93 10.55 -3.00 -28.70
N LYS A 94 10.38 -2.33 -27.54
CA LYS A 94 9.23 -2.58 -26.65
C LYS A 94 7.89 -2.38 -27.38
N THR A 95 7.80 -1.35 -28.23
CA THR A 95 6.59 -1.06 -29.01
C THR A 95 6.24 -2.20 -29.97
N LYS A 96 7.23 -2.69 -30.75
CA LYS A 96 7.00 -3.81 -31.68
C LYS A 96 6.59 -5.09 -30.94
N LYS A 97 7.28 -5.43 -29.84
CA LYS A 97 6.92 -6.57 -28.99
C LYS A 97 5.50 -6.44 -28.44
N GLY A 98 5.13 -5.24 -27.96
CA GLY A 98 3.80 -4.97 -27.45
C GLY A 98 2.69 -5.06 -28.49
N ILE A 99 2.96 -4.64 -29.74
CA ILE A 99 2.03 -4.82 -30.86
C ILE A 99 1.88 -6.30 -31.18
N PHE A 100 2.99 -7.03 -31.30
CA PHE A 100 2.99 -8.46 -31.60
C PHE A 100 2.22 -9.27 -30.55
N PHE A 101 2.39 -8.97 -29.26
CA PHE A 101 1.63 -9.63 -28.20
C PHE A 101 0.12 -9.36 -28.22
N LYS A 102 -0.31 -8.22 -28.77
CA LYS A 102 -1.73 -7.89 -28.93
C LYS A 102 -2.38 -8.58 -30.13
N MET A 103 -1.58 -9.07 -31.08
CA MET A 103 -2.08 -9.83 -32.22
C MET A 103 -2.59 -11.21 -31.78
N SER A 104 -3.63 -11.71 -32.45
CA SER A 104 -4.08 -13.09 -32.31
C SER A 104 -3.05 -14.07 -32.92
N PRO A 105 -3.09 -15.37 -32.57
CA PRO A 105 -2.25 -16.37 -33.21
C PRO A 105 -2.39 -16.40 -34.75
N GLU A 106 -3.60 -16.20 -35.26
CA GLU A 106 -3.89 -16.15 -36.70
C GLU A 106 -3.26 -14.92 -37.36
N GLU A 107 -3.36 -13.74 -36.73
CA GLU A 107 -2.73 -12.50 -37.22
C GLU A 107 -1.20 -12.59 -37.24
N ARG A 108 -0.60 -13.37 -36.33
CA ARG A 108 0.85 -13.62 -36.29
C ARG A 108 1.33 -14.62 -37.33
N SER A 109 0.42 -15.44 -37.85
CA SER A 109 0.72 -16.51 -38.82
C SER A 109 0.48 -16.07 -40.27
N ALA A 110 -0.03 -14.86 -40.48
CA ALA A 110 -0.33 -14.26 -41.78
C ALA A 110 0.90 -13.63 -42.43
#